data_AF-A0A1E8FK70-F1
#
_entry.id   AF-A0A1E8FK70-F1
#
_cell.length_a   1.000
_cell.length_b   1.000
_cell.length_c   1.000
_cell.angle_alpha   90.00
_cell.angle_beta   90.00
_cell.angle_gamma   90.00
#
_symmetry.space_group_name_H-M   'P 1'
#
loop_
_entity.id
_entity.type
_entity.pdbx_description
1 polymer ?
#
loop_
_entity_poly.entity_id
_entity_poly.type
_entity_poly.pdbx_seq_one_letter_code
_entity_poly.pdbx_strand_id
1 'polypeptide(L)'
;MQPTRFRIALPGMGDWSLSAAVAGILASTMGYAGPLVILFQVADAAGLNDAVLISWIWGMSIASGLLCGWFSLRYKMPVLFAWNAPGSALLVTLVPGMPWGDVIGAYLMSGAMLLILGLSGGFEKLIKRLPLSLAAALLAGILVNFSLALFSKMTGAPLLGLVMFGAYIVLRQVLPRYAIMLTVVAGVAVLMATEGLSFAAVDWQLSVPQLYSPSFSLSALFSVSVPLVLVALSGQFITGIAICTGSDAHPNPTKRYFGPFVAMFWYAMFGLFSAALVSVIQAFPAAFIAMVAGIALLGALEGSLAAALSQAKEREAALCTFLITASDLSLLGLSSAFWALIIGGAIFALQQRLAK
;
A
#
# COMPACT_ATOMS: atom_id res chain seq x y z
N MET A 1 -26.15 15.59 26.64
CA MET A 1 -25.80 14.66 25.55
C MET A 1 -26.74 13.47 25.64
N GLN A 2 -27.67 13.32 24.68
CA GLN A 2 -28.54 12.13 24.66
C GLN A 2 -27.69 10.89 24.35
N PRO A 3 -27.98 9.73 24.97
CA PRO A 3 -27.29 8.49 24.65
C PRO A 3 -27.71 8.08 23.24
N THR A 4 -26.89 8.36 22.24
CA THR A 4 -27.09 7.87 20.88
C THR A 4 -27.11 6.34 20.95
N ARG A 5 -28.28 5.73 20.80
CA ARG A 5 -28.44 4.28 20.76
C ARG A 5 -27.53 3.73 19.66
N PHE A 6 -26.52 2.96 20.05
CA PHE A 6 -25.63 2.23 19.16
C PHE A 6 -26.42 1.15 18.41
N ARG A 7 -26.97 1.49 17.24
CA ARG A 7 -27.58 0.50 16.34
C ARG A 7 -26.90 0.56 14.98
N ILE A 8 -26.23 -0.52 14.63
CA ILE A 8 -25.76 -0.78 13.26
C ILE A 8 -26.96 -1.34 12.52
N ALA A 9 -27.48 -0.58 11.55
CA ALA A 9 -28.55 -1.04 10.67
C ALA A 9 -27.94 -1.48 9.34
N LEU A 10 -28.20 -2.73 8.96
CA LEU A 10 -27.89 -3.24 7.62
C LEU A 10 -28.59 -2.38 6.55
N PRO A 11 -28.03 -2.28 5.34
CA PRO A 11 -28.64 -1.50 4.27
C PRO A 11 -30.04 -2.05 3.97
N GLY A 12 -31.05 -1.17 3.93
CA GLY A 12 -32.39 -1.54 3.49
C GLY A 12 -32.46 -1.64 1.96
N MET A 13 -33.57 -2.15 1.40
CA MET A 13 -33.78 -2.19 -0.06
C MET A 13 -33.59 -0.82 -0.74
N GLY A 14 -33.91 0.27 -0.06
CA GLY A 14 -33.73 1.64 -0.57
C GLY A 14 -32.28 2.15 -0.61
N ASP A 15 -31.34 1.45 0.01
CA ASP A 15 -29.91 1.80 0.02
C ASP A 15 -29.12 1.13 -1.12
N TRP A 16 -29.76 0.20 -1.84
CA TRP A 16 -29.14 -0.52 -2.94
C TRP A 16 -28.78 0.42 -4.09
N SER A 17 -27.56 0.27 -4.57
CA SER A 17 -27.07 1.00 -5.73
C SER A 17 -26.01 0.20 -6.45
N LEU A 18 -26.27 -0.09 -7.73
CA LEU A 18 -25.31 -0.76 -8.59
C LEU A 18 -24.06 0.11 -8.81
N SER A 19 -24.22 1.41 -9.02
CA SER A 19 -23.10 2.33 -9.21
C SER A 19 -22.20 2.39 -7.98
N ALA A 20 -22.78 2.41 -6.78
CA ALA A 20 -22.03 2.41 -5.53
C ALA A 20 -21.32 1.06 -5.32
N ALA A 21 -21.99 -0.06 -5.61
CA ALA A 21 -21.39 -1.39 -5.54
C ALA A 21 -20.17 -1.51 -6.48
N VAL A 22 -20.32 -1.08 -7.74
CA VAL A 22 -19.23 -1.06 -8.72
C VAL A 22 -18.10 -0.14 -8.28
N ALA A 23 -18.41 1.04 -7.73
CA ALA A 23 -17.41 1.94 -7.17
C ALA A 23 -16.62 1.28 -6.02
N GLY A 24 -17.31 0.55 -5.14
CA GLY A 24 -16.69 -0.22 -4.05
C GLY A 24 -15.75 -1.32 -4.56
N ILE A 25 -16.18 -2.10 -5.54
CA ILE A 25 -15.38 -3.17 -6.17
C ILE A 25 -14.15 -2.59 -6.89
N LEU A 26 -14.33 -1.50 -7.64
CA LEU A 26 -13.23 -0.85 -8.33
C LEU A 26 -12.22 -0.27 -7.33
N ALA A 27 -12.68 0.44 -6.30
CA ALA A 27 -11.81 1.04 -5.30
C ALA A 27 -11.01 -0.03 -4.52
N SER A 28 -11.64 -1.15 -4.14
CA SER A 28 -10.95 -2.25 -3.46
C SER A 28 -9.98 -2.99 -4.37
N THR A 29 -10.33 -3.23 -5.64
CA THR A 29 -9.44 -3.88 -6.63
C THR A 29 -8.22 -3.01 -6.94
N MET A 30 -8.42 -1.71 -7.13
CA MET A 30 -7.30 -0.76 -7.29
C MET A 30 -6.42 -0.71 -6.04
N GLY A 31 -7.01 -0.87 -4.85
CA GLY A 31 -6.28 -1.00 -3.59
C GLY A 31 -5.45 -2.29 -3.48
N TYR A 32 -5.80 -3.36 -4.21
CA TYR A 32 -5.04 -4.62 -4.22
C TYR A 32 -3.88 -4.60 -5.20
N ALA A 33 -4.09 -4.07 -6.42
CA ALA A 33 -3.20 -4.31 -7.56
C ALA A 33 -1.72 -3.98 -7.27
N GLY A 34 -1.43 -2.86 -6.60
CA GLY A 34 -0.05 -2.50 -6.21
C GLY A 34 0.46 -3.28 -5.00
N PRO A 35 -0.14 -3.09 -3.81
CA PRO A 35 0.33 -3.68 -2.54
C PRO A 35 0.44 -5.20 -2.56
N LEU A 36 -0.47 -5.88 -3.24
CA LEU A 36 -0.46 -7.34 -3.34
C LEU A 36 0.84 -7.82 -3.98
N VAL A 37 1.15 -7.32 -5.19
CA VAL A 37 2.34 -7.68 -5.97
C VAL A 37 3.62 -7.35 -5.20
N ILE A 38 3.60 -6.28 -4.40
CA ILE A 38 4.71 -5.91 -3.53
C ILE A 38 4.88 -6.92 -2.39
N LEU A 39 3.80 -7.42 -1.76
CA LEU A 39 3.92 -8.46 -0.74
C LEU A 39 4.56 -9.75 -1.26
N PHE A 40 4.29 -10.15 -2.51
CA PHE A 40 5.00 -11.26 -3.13
C PHE A 40 6.50 -11.00 -3.20
N GLN A 41 6.91 -9.78 -3.55
CA GLN A 41 8.32 -9.40 -3.54
C GLN A 41 8.91 -9.38 -2.13
N VAL A 42 8.15 -8.98 -1.11
CA VAL A 42 8.61 -9.07 0.29
C VAL A 42 8.84 -10.53 0.67
N ALA A 43 7.89 -11.41 0.36
CA ALA A 43 7.98 -12.82 0.68
C ALA A 43 9.14 -13.49 -0.05
N ASP A 44 9.31 -13.23 -1.35
CA ASP A 44 10.42 -13.74 -2.16
C ASP A 44 11.78 -13.24 -1.65
N ALA A 45 11.91 -11.92 -1.43
CA ALA A 45 13.16 -11.33 -0.94
C ALA A 45 13.56 -11.81 0.46
N ALA A 46 12.58 -12.16 1.31
CA ALA A 46 12.81 -12.66 2.65
C ALA A 46 12.82 -14.20 2.75
N GLY A 47 12.62 -14.92 1.65
CA GLY A 47 12.55 -16.38 1.63
C GLY A 47 11.42 -16.95 2.49
N LEU A 48 10.29 -16.24 2.57
CA LEU A 48 9.11 -16.68 3.33
C LEU A 48 8.41 -17.82 2.59
N ASN A 49 7.83 -18.74 3.36
CA ASN A 49 7.02 -19.80 2.78
C ASN A 49 5.64 -19.28 2.35
N ASP A 50 4.99 -20.03 1.44
CA ASP A 50 3.67 -19.66 0.93
C ASP A 50 2.61 -19.62 2.03
N ALA A 51 2.72 -20.46 3.06
CA ALA A 51 1.79 -20.47 4.18
C ALA A 51 1.75 -19.13 4.94
N VAL A 52 2.90 -18.50 5.13
CA VAL A 52 3.02 -17.16 5.72
C VAL A 52 2.37 -16.13 4.80
N LEU A 53 2.67 -16.15 3.50
CA LEU A 53 2.11 -15.21 2.54
C LEU A 53 0.59 -15.33 2.41
N ILE A 54 0.06 -16.56 2.33
CA ILE A 54 -1.37 -16.87 2.31
C ILE A 54 -2.05 -16.32 3.56
N SER A 55 -1.47 -16.56 4.75
CA SER A 55 -2.00 -16.09 6.03
C SER A 55 -1.95 -14.56 6.15
N TRP A 56 -0.89 -13.94 5.62
CA TRP A 56 -0.70 -12.49 5.63
C TRP A 56 -1.73 -11.80 4.74
N ILE A 57 -1.89 -12.26 3.49
CA ILE A 57 -2.91 -11.78 2.56
C ILE A 57 -4.28 -12.00 3.19
N TRP A 58 -4.56 -13.18 3.74
CA TRP A 58 -5.83 -13.49 4.41
C TRP A 58 -6.14 -12.47 5.51
N GLY A 59 -5.21 -12.25 6.45
CA GLY A 59 -5.40 -11.35 7.59
C GLY A 59 -5.66 -9.91 7.16
N MET A 60 -4.87 -9.41 6.22
CA MET A 60 -5.04 -8.07 5.65
C MET A 60 -6.39 -7.91 4.93
N SER A 61 -6.80 -8.93 4.16
CA SER A 61 -8.05 -8.95 3.41
C SER A 61 -9.25 -8.92 4.35
N ILE A 62 -9.32 -9.84 5.30
CA ILE A 62 -10.44 -9.96 6.23
C ILE A 62 -10.53 -8.72 7.12
N ALA A 63 -9.41 -8.24 7.67
CA ALA A 63 -9.40 -7.04 8.50
C ALA A 63 -9.88 -5.80 7.72
N SER A 64 -9.35 -5.56 6.51
CA SER A 64 -9.76 -4.44 5.67
C SER A 64 -11.25 -4.51 5.31
N GLY A 65 -11.73 -5.69 4.94
CA GLY A 65 -13.14 -5.93 4.62
C GLY A 65 -14.06 -5.61 5.78
N LEU A 66 -13.81 -6.21 6.94
CA LEU A 66 -14.62 -6.01 8.14
C LEU A 66 -14.62 -4.54 8.57
N LEU A 67 -13.47 -3.86 8.55
CA LEU A 67 -13.38 -2.45 8.93
C LEU A 67 -14.12 -1.54 7.93
N CYS A 68 -13.99 -1.79 6.62
CA CYS A 68 -14.75 -1.07 5.58
C CYS A 68 -16.26 -1.16 5.83
N GLY A 69 -16.76 -2.39 5.99
CA GLY A 69 -18.19 -2.64 6.22
C GLY A 69 -18.66 -2.04 7.53
N TRP A 70 -17.96 -2.34 8.64
CA TRP A 70 -18.35 -1.89 9.98
C TRP A 70 -18.43 -0.38 10.08
N PHE A 71 -17.36 0.33 9.73
CA PHE A 71 -17.32 1.79 9.86
C PHE A 71 -18.26 2.48 8.88
N SER A 72 -18.40 1.96 7.68
CA SER A 72 -19.32 2.54 6.69
C SER A 72 -20.78 2.36 7.09
N LEU A 73 -21.14 1.20 7.64
CA LEU A 73 -22.49 0.98 8.18
C LEU A 73 -22.75 1.80 9.44
N ARG A 74 -21.76 1.91 10.33
CA ARG A 74 -21.87 2.60 11.62
C ARG A 74 -21.99 4.10 11.49
N TYR A 75 -21.26 4.71 10.57
CA TYR A 75 -21.25 6.16 10.37
C TYR A 75 -22.08 6.61 9.17
N LYS A 76 -22.58 5.68 8.34
CA LYS A 76 -23.29 5.99 7.09
C LYS A 76 -22.47 6.92 6.17
N MET A 77 -21.15 6.71 6.20
CA MET A 77 -20.16 7.41 5.39
C MET A 77 -19.36 6.39 4.59
N PRO A 78 -18.88 6.71 3.38
CA PRO A 78 -18.04 5.82 2.61
C PRO A 78 -16.61 5.76 3.18
N VAL A 79 -16.39 4.91 4.17
CA VAL A 79 -15.08 4.74 4.84
C VAL A 79 -14.38 3.50 4.26
N LEU A 80 -13.27 3.72 3.55
CA LEU A 80 -12.48 2.64 2.97
C LEU A 80 -11.19 2.43 3.76
N PHE A 81 -11.02 1.24 4.32
CA PHE A 81 -9.77 0.72 4.85
C PHE A 81 -9.07 -0.03 3.74
N ALA A 82 -7.82 0.34 3.48
CA ALA A 82 -7.05 -0.21 2.40
C ALA A 82 -5.59 -0.35 2.78
N TRP A 83 -4.86 -0.92 1.85
CA TRP A 83 -3.47 -1.25 1.98
C TRP A 83 -2.59 -0.01 1.87
N ASN A 84 -1.50 0.00 2.61
CA ASN A 84 -0.48 1.04 2.54
C ASN A 84 0.58 0.62 1.51
N ALA A 85 0.39 0.93 0.22
CA ALA A 85 1.28 0.47 -0.86
C ALA A 85 2.76 0.82 -0.61
N PRO A 86 3.10 2.06 -0.22
CA PRO A 86 4.48 2.36 0.08
C PRO A 86 4.99 1.78 1.40
N GLY A 87 4.10 1.57 2.36
CA GLY A 87 4.43 0.80 3.56
C GLY A 87 4.81 -0.63 3.22
N SER A 88 4.10 -1.28 2.29
CA SER A 88 4.47 -2.60 1.77
C SER A 88 5.80 -2.55 1.00
N ALA A 89 6.03 -1.49 0.21
CA ALA A 89 7.27 -1.30 -0.55
C ALA A 89 8.50 -1.24 0.36
N LEU A 90 8.36 -0.53 1.49
CA LEU A 90 9.40 -0.44 2.51
C LEU A 90 9.80 -1.83 3.03
N LEU A 91 8.85 -2.77 3.18
CA LEU A 91 9.15 -4.07 3.78
C LEU A 91 10.07 -4.94 2.92
N VAL A 92 10.15 -4.71 1.61
CA VAL A 92 11.02 -5.48 0.71
C VAL A 92 12.48 -5.34 1.12
N THR A 93 12.89 -4.16 1.60
CA THR A 93 14.26 -3.91 2.03
C THR A 93 14.49 -4.16 3.52
N LEU A 94 13.41 -4.19 4.33
CA LEU A 94 13.52 -4.28 5.80
C LEU A 94 13.33 -5.68 6.39
N VAL A 95 12.51 -6.51 5.74
CA VAL A 95 12.17 -7.85 6.23
C VAL A 95 13.26 -8.90 5.99
N PRO A 96 14.03 -8.87 4.87
CA PRO A 96 15.09 -9.87 4.66
C PRO A 96 16.07 -9.93 5.84
N GLY A 97 16.28 -11.14 6.37
CA GLY A 97 17.15 -11.38 7.53
C GLY A 97 16.53 -11.10 8.90
N MET A 98 15.27 -10.64 8.97
CA MET A 98 14.54 -10.43 10.21
C MET A 98 13.69 -11.67 10.57
N PRO A 99 13.67 -12.12 11.85
CA PRO A 99 12.73 -13.15 12.28
C PRO A 99 11.28 -12.74 12.02
N TRP A 100 10.45 -13.65 11.49
CA TRP A 100 9.06 -13.34 11.16
C TRP A 100 8.25 -12.82 12.36
N GLY A 101 8.54 -13.31 13.58
CA GLY A 101 7.94 -12.81 14.81
C GLY A 101 8.19 -11.32 15.05
N ASP A 102 9.37 -10.81 14.70
CA ASP A 102 9.76 -9.42 14.87
C ASP A 102 9.04 -8.52 13.85
N VAL A 103 8.78 -9.04 12.64
CA VAL A 103 7.97 -8.35 11.63
C VAL A 103 6.54 -8.17 12.13
N ILE A 104 5.93 -9.23 12.70
CA ILE A 104 4.60 -9.15 13.30
C ILE A 104 4.60 -8.18 14.47
N GLY A 105 5.60 -8.26 15.35
CA GLY A 105 5.78 -7.32 16.46
C GLY A 105 5.88 -5.88 15.98
N ALA A 106 6.59 -5.62 14.88
CA ALA A 106 6.69 -4.29 14.29
C ALA A 106 5.34 -3.76 13.80
N TYR A 107 4.54 -4.59 13.15
CA TYR A 107 3.18 -4.23 12.75
C TYR A 107 2.29 -3.89 13.95
N LEU A 108 2.34 -4.69 15.02
CA LEU A 108 1.59 -4.45 16.25
C LEU A 108 2.04 -3.17 16.96
N MET A 109 3.36 -2.93 17.05
CA MET A 109 3.92 -1.71 17.62
C MET A 109 3.51 -0.48 16.81
N SER A 110 3.55 -0.56 15.47
CA SER A 110 3.09 0.52 14.58
C SER A 110 1.62 0.85 14.80
N GLY A 111 0.78 -0.18 14.88
CA GLY A 111 -0.65 -0.04 15.16
C GLY A 111 -0.92 0.59 16.53
N ALA A 112 -0.19 0.15 17.57
CA ALA A 112 -0.28 0.72 18.90
C ALA A 112 0.16 2.19 18.93
N MET A 113 1.26 2.55 18.25
CA MET A 113 1.72 3.93 18.14
C MET A 113 0.69 4.83 17.45
N LEU A 114 0.12 4.37 16.32
CA LEU A 114 -0.93 5.11 15.61
C LEU A 114 -2.20 5.25 16.46
N LEU A 115 -2.59 4.21 17.19
CA LEU A 115 -3.75 4.23 18.08
C LEU A 115 -3.54 5.23 19.23
N ILE A 116 -2.39 5.18 19.91
CA ILE A 116 -2.03 6.12 20.97
C ILE A 116 -1.99 7.56 20.44
N LEU A 117 -1.43 7.77 19.24
CA LEU A 117 -1.38 9.08 18.61
C LEU A 117 -2.79 9.62 18.27
N GLY A 118 -3.67 8.75 17.78
CA GLY A 118 -5.07 9.08 17.47
C GLY A 118 -5.88 9.39 18.73
N LEU A 119 -5.78 8.55 19.76
CA LEU A 119 -6.53 8.71 21.02
C LEU A 119 -6.05 9.90 21.85
N SER A 120 -4.75 10.23 21.81
CA SER A 120 -4.18 11.36 22.55
C SER A 120 -4.49 12.73 21.95
N GLY A 121 -5.03 12.78 20.72
CA GLY A 121 -5.10 14.02 19.93
C GLY A 121 -3.70 14.56 19.54
N GLY A 122 -2.63 13.78 19.78
CA GLY A 122 -1.26 14.16 19.46
C GLY A 122 -0.98 14.24 17.96
N PHE A 123 -1.87 13.68 17.13
CA PHE A 123 -1.80 13.69 15.68
C PHE A 123 -1.59 15.10 15.10
N GLU A 124 -2.38 16.08 15.53
CA GLU A 124 -2.23 17.47 15.06
C GLU A 124 -0.88 18.08 15.44
N LYS A 125 -0.40 17.79 16.66
CA LYS A 125 0.90 18.27 17.14
C LYS A 125 2.05 17.63 16.36
N LEU A 126 1.93 16.35 16.05
CA LEU A 126 2.93 15.63 15.28
C LEU A 126 2.97 16.15 13.84
N ILE A 127 1.84 16.25 13.14
CA ILE A 127 1.81 16.77 11.76
C ILE A 127 2.33 18.20 11.67
N LYS A 128 2.03 19.07 12.64
CA LYS A 128 2.56 20.44 12.66
C LYS A 128 4.08 20.51 12.85
N ARG A 129 4.70 19.46 13.43
CA ARG A 129 6.16 19.39 13.67
C ARG A 129 6.88 18.51 12.66
N LEU A 130 6.17 17.61 12.00
CA LEU A 130 6.73 16.70 11.01
C LEU A 130 6.94 17.47 9.71
N PRO A 131 8.18 17.67 9.26
CA PRO A 131 8.43 18.27 7.97
C PRO A 131 7.93 17.32 6.88
N LEU A 132 6.81 17.69 6.25
CA LEU A 132 6.17 16.90 5.19
C LEU A 132 7.14 16.60 4.05
N SER A 133 8.11 17.49 3.78
CA SER A 133 9.16 17.28 2.78
C SER A 133 10.05 16.08 3.09
N LEU A 134 10.37 15.83 4.37
CA LEU A 134 11.18 14.65 4.75
C LEU A 134 10.37 13.36 4.73
N ALA A 135 9.11 13.38 5.17
CA ALA A 135 8.23 12.22 5.05
C ALA A 135 8.02 11.83 3.58
N ALA A 136 7.80 12.81 2.71
CA ALA A 136 7.69 12.61 1.27
C ALA A 136 9.02 12.17 0.63
N ALA A 137 10.16 12.67 1.11
CA ALA A 137 11.48 12.24 0.63
C ALA A 137 11.81 10.80 1.00
N LEU A 138 11.52 10.39 2.24
CA LEU A 138 11.63 9.01 2.70
C LEU A 138 10.82 8.11 1.76
N LEU A 139 9.57 8.48 1.54
CA LEU A 139 8.66 7.77 0.67
C LEU A 139 9.19 7.66 -0.77
N ALA A 140 9.64 8.77 -1.36
CA ALA A 140 10.22 8.78 -2.70
C ALA A 140 11.46 7.87 -2.80
N GLY A 141 12.31 7.85 -1.78
CA GLY A 141 13.51 7.01 -1.76
C GLY A 141 13.20 5.52 -1.70
N ILE A 142 12.13 5.13 -1.00
CA ILE A 142 11.64 3.74 -1.02
C ILE A 142 11.12 3.38 -2.42
N LEU A 143 10.29 4.26 -3.00
CA LEU A 143 9.56 3.99 -4.24
C LEU A 143 10.44 4.03 -5.49
N VAL A 144 11.57 4.75 -5.47
CA VAL A 144 12.47 4.86 -6.64
C VAL A 144 13.06 3.50 -7.01
N ASN A 145 13.38 2.66 -6.02
CA ASN A 145 13.96 1.34 -6.28
C ASN A 145 13.00 0.41 -7.03
N PHE A 146 11.70 0.50 -6.78
CA PHE A 146 10.68 -0.23 -7.55
C PHE A 146 10.54 0.29 -8.98
N SER A 147 10.60 1.61 -9.14
CA SER A 147 10.52 2.23 -10.46
C SER A 147 11.76 1.88 -11.29
N LEU A 148 12.95 1.85 -10.70
CA LEU A 148 14.17 1.39 -11.35
C LEU A 148 14.12 -0.13 -11.66
N ALA A 149 13.57 -0.93 -10.76
CA ALA A 149 13.42 -2.38 -10.97
C ALA A 149 12.55 -2.71 -12.19
N LEU A 150 11.45 -1.95 -12.41
CA LEU A 150 10.64 -2.05 -13.63
C LEU A 150 11.52 -1.98 -14.89
N PHE A 151 12.32 -0.91 -15.04
CA PHE A 151 13.14 -0.71 -16.24
C PHE A 151 14.30 -1.70 -16.33
N SER A 152 14.92 -2.05 -15.19
CA SER A 152 15.98 -3.05 -15.15
C SER A 152 15.51 -4.41 -15.67
N LYS A 153 14.30 -4.85 -15.27
CA LYS A 153 13.71 -6.12 -15.73
C LYS A 153 13.23 -6.10 -17.19
N MET A 154 13.05 -4.92 -17.81
CA MET A 154 12.71 -4.83 -19.24
C MET A 154 13.80 -5.39 -20.15
N THR A 155 15.06 -5.45 -19.69
CA THR A 155 16.16 -6.04 -20.47
C THR A 155 15.94 -7.53 -20.75
N GLY A 156 15.35 -8.28 -19.81
CA GLY A 156 15.04 -9.70 -19.96
C GLY A 156 13.74 -9.99 -20.71
N ALA A 157 12.79 -9.03 -20.74
CA ALA A 157 11.50 -9.18 -21.40
C ALA A 157 11.07 -7.86 -22.07
N PRO A 158 11.75 -7.44 -23.16
CA PRO A 158 11.59 -6.10 -23.73
C PRO A 158 10.21 -5.84 -24.32
N LEU A 159 9.62 -6.82 -25.01
CA LEU A 159 8.28 -6.69 -25.58
C LEU A 159 7.25 -6.47 -24.47
N LEU A 160 7.29 -7.29 -23.41
CA LEU A 160 6.41 -7.16 -22.24
C LEU A 160 6.54 -5.78 -21.60
N GLY A 161 7.76 -5.37 -21.30
CA GLY A 161 8.06 -4.09 -20.69
C GLY A 161 7.58 -2.89 -21.52
N LEU A 162 7.88 -2.88 -22.82
CA LEU A 162 7.50 -1.79 -23.73
C LEU A 162 5.99 -1.69 -23.90
N VAL A 163 5.29 -2.82 -24.05
CA VAL A 163 3.82 -2.84 -24.16
C VAL A 163 3.19 -2.36 -22.88
N MET A 164 3.62 -2.87 -21.71
CA MET A 164 3.05 -2.46 -20.43
C MET A 164 3.32 -0.98 -20.14
N PHE A 165 4.56 -0.51 -20.31
CA PHE A 165 4.91 0.88 -20.07
C PHE A 165 4.19 1.82 -21.05
N GLY A 166 4.16 1.50 -22.34
CA GLY A 166 3.45 2.28 -23.36
C GLY A 166 1.94 2.32 -23.10
N ALA A 167 1.33 1.17 -22.79
CA ALA A 167 -0.07 1.08 -22.43
C ALA A 167 -0.37 1.95 -21.20
N TYR A 168 0.45 1.88 -20.15
CA TYR A 168 0.27 2.70 -18.96
C TYR A 168 0.28 4.19 -19.27
N ILE A 169 1.24 4.69 -20.06
CA ILE A 169 1.32 6.12 -20.40
C ILE A 169 0.07 6.57 -21.16
N VAL A 170 -0.36 5.82 -22.17
CA VAL A 170 -1.56 6.15 -22.95
C VAL A 170 -2.82 6.08 -22.08
N LEU A 171 -3.00 4.99 -21.34
CA LEU A 171 -4.19 4.75 -20.52
C LEU A 171 -4.29 5.74 -19.37
N ARG A 172 -3.16 6.19 -18.80
CA ARG A 172 -3.15 7.22 -17.75
C ARG A 172 -3.70 8.56 -18.25
N GLN A 173 -3.59 8.84 -19.55
CA GLN A 173 -4.14 10.06 -20.15
C GLN A 173 -5.62 9.90 -20.58
N VAL A 174 -5.98 8.76 -21.16
CA VAL A 174 -7.32 8.55 -21.75
C VAL A 174 -8.33 8.03 -20.73
N LEU A 175 -7.91 7.07 -19.89
CA LEU A 175 -8.76 6.37 -18.92
C LEU A 175 -8.03 6.25 -17.56
N PRO A 176 -7.68 7.38 -16.89
CA PRO A 176 -6.86 7.36 -15.67
C PRO A 176 -7.41 6.46 -14.57
N ARG A 177 -8.75 6.36 -14.49
CA ARG A 177 -9.45 5.48 -13.56
C ARG A 177 -9.13 3.98 -13.75
N TYR A 178 -8.80 3.55 -14.97
CA TYR A 178 -8.61 2.14 -15.33
C TYR A 178 -7.16 1.82 -15.73
N ALA A 179 -6.26 2.80 -15.68
CA ALA A 179 -4.94 2.71 -16.29
C ALA A 179 -4.10 1.51 -15.81
N ILE A 180 -4.01 1.29 -14.50
CA ILE A 180 -3.25 0.17 -13.93
C ILE A 180 -3.87 -1.16 -14.35
N MET A 181 -5.19 -1.32 -14.20
CA MET A 181 -5.88 -2.57 -14.50
C MET A 181 -5.75 -2.98 -15.97
N LEU A 182 -5.96 -2.02 -16.88
CA LEU A 182 -5.83 -2.25 -18.32
C LEU A 182 -4.37 -2.49 -18.75
N THR A 183 -3.40 -1.89 -18.03
CA THR A 183 -1.97 -2.19 -18.24
C THR A 183 -1.62 -3.63 -17.87
N VAL A 184 -2.13 -4.12 -16.74
CA VAL A 184 -1.96 -5.53 -16.32
C VAL A 184 -2.58 -6.46 -17.36
N VAL A 185 -3.78 -6.15 -17.87
CA VAL A 185 -4.43 -6.93 -18.95
C VAL A 185 -3.56 -6.97 -20.20
N ALA A 186 -2.98 -5.84 -20.62
CA ALA A 186 -2.08 -5.79 -21.77
C ALA A 186 -0.84 -6.67 -21.55
N GLY A 187 -0.23 -6.65 -20.37
CA GLY A 187 0.91 -7.50 -20.04
C GLY A 187 0.55 -8.99 -20.01
N VAL A 188 -0.59 -9.37 -19.43
CA VAL A 188 -1.09 -10.75 -19.47
C VAL A 188 -1.32 -11.21 -20.91
N ALA A 189 -1.88 -10.36 -21.77
CA ALA A 189 -2.09 -10.69 -23.18
C ALA A 189 -0.76 -10.96 -23.92
N VAL A 190 0.29 -10.20 -23.62
CA VAL A 190 1.64 -10.46 -24.15
C VAL A 190 2.15 -11.82 -23.66
N LEU A 191 2.08 -12.08 -22.36
CA LEU A 191 2.55 -13.36 -21.79
C LEU A 191 1.78 -14.57 -22.32
N MET A 192 0.47 -14.45 -22.51
CA MET A 192 -0.34 -15.51 -23.15
C MET A 192 0.14 -15.81 -24.57
N ALA A 193 0.53 -14.77 -25.32
CA ALA A 193 1.00 -14.91 -26.70
C ALA A 193 2.46 -15.39 -26.81
N THR A 194 3.31 -15.09 -25.83
CA THR A 194 4.76 -15.38 -25.89
C THR A 194 5.19 -16.56 -25.04
N GLU A 195 4.57 -16.79 -23.88
CA GLU A 195 5.02 -17.75 -22.87
C GLU A 195 4.02 -18.88 -22.59
N GLY A 196 2.83 -18.86 -23.20
CA GLY A 196 1.86 -19.95 -23.07
C GLY A 196 1.45 -20.22 -21.63
N LEU A 197 1.12 -19.16 -20.87
CA LEU A 197 0.76 -19.24 -19.46
C LEU A 197 -0.29 -20.33 -19.20
N SER A 198 -0.01 -21.18 -18.21
CA SER A 198 -0.93 -22.21 -17.75
C SER A 198 -1.36 -21.93 -16.32
N PHE A 199 -2.67 -21.86 -16.10
CA PHE A 199 -3.29 -21.71 -14.78
C PHE A 199 -3.91 -23.04 -14.30
N ALA A 200 -3.50 -24.18 -14.88
CA ALA A 200 -4.03 -25.49 -14.52
C ALA A 200 -3.68 -25.91 -13.08
N ALA A 201 -2.57 -25.40 -12.54
CA ALA A 201 -2.09 -25.69 -11.19
C ALA A 201 -2.59 -24.68 -10.13
N VAL A 202 -3.61 -23.86 -10.45
CA VAL A 202 -4.17 -22.93 -9.47
C VAL A 202 -4.85 -23.71 -8.35
N ASP A 203 -4.46 -23.38 -7.13
CA ASP A 203 -4.89 -24.04 -5.92
C ASP A 203 -6.22 -23.45 -5.43
N TRP A 204 -7.32 -24.00 -5.94
CA TRP A 204 -8.68 -23.60 -5.59
C TRP A 204 -9.13 -24.20 -4.25
N GLN A 205 -8.49 -23.77 -3.17
CA GLN A 205 -8.87 -24.16 -1.81
C GLN A 205 -9.19 -22.95 -0.92
N LEU A 206 -10.08 -23.18 0.04
CA LEU A 206 -10.35 -22.20 1.09
C LEU A 206 -9.11 -22.06 1.97
N SER A 207 -8.63 -20.83 2.08
CA SER A 207 -7.41 -20.50 2.80
C SER A 207 -7.68 -20.51 4.30
N VAL A 208 -6.93 -21.35 5.01
CA VAL A 208 -6.94 -21.41 6.47
C VAL A 208 -5.71 -20.65 6.98
N PRO A 209 -5.88 -19.51 7.68
CA PRO A 209 -4.76 -18.74 8.16
C PRO A 209 -4.06 -19.47 9.31
N GLN A 210 -2.74 -19.37 9.34
CA GLN A 210 -1.93 -19.80 10.48
C GLN A 210 -1.77 -18.65 11.47
N LEU A 211 -1.77 -19.00 12.76
CA LEU A 211 -1.48 -18.06 13.83
C LEU A 211 0.01 -18.08 14.13
N TYR A 212 0.61 -16.89 14.15
CA TYR A 212 2.03 -16.71 14.45
C TYR A 212 2.17 -15.88 15.73
N SER A 213 3.14 -16.25 16.57
CA SER A 213 3.45 -15.50 17.78
C SER A 213 4.32 -14.28 17.46
N PRO A 214 3.97 -13.08 17.96
CA PRO A 214 4.82 -11.91 17.82
C PRO A 214 6.04 -11.99 18.75
N SER A 215 7.14 -11.39 18.32
CA SER A 215 8.27 -11.04 19.16
C SER A 215 8.52 -9.53 19.07
N PHE A 216 8.97 -8.93 20.17
CA PHE A 216 9.16 -7.48 20.25
C PHE A 216 10.63 -7.18 20.48
N SER A 217 11.24 -6.46 19.54
CA SER A 217 12.64 -6.05 19.64
C SER A 217 12.78 -4.55 19.35
N LEU A 218 13.81 -3.94 19.94
CA LEU A 218 14.15 -2.54 19.65
C LEU A 218 14.56 -2.35 18.20
N SER A 219 15.22 -3.36 17.60
CA SER A 219 15.55 -3.34 16.17
C SER A 219 14.29 -3.25 15.32
N ALA A 220 13.29 -4.10 15.56
CA ALA A 220 12.02 -4.06 14.86
C ALA A 220 11.27 -2.72 15.06
N LEU A 221 11.30 -2.17 16.28
CA LEU A 221 10.70 -0.88 16.60
C LEU A 221 11.29 0.26 15.76
N PHE A 222 12.61 0.38 15.73
CA PHE A 222 13.29 1.51 15.07
C PHE A 222 13.47 1.30 13.58
N SER A 223 13.79 0.09 13.14
CA SER A 223 14.04 -0.22 11.74
C SER A 223 12.77 -0.33 10.92
N VAL A 224 11.66 -0.79 11.51
CA VAL A 224 10.40 -1.08 10.79
C VAL A 224 9.25 -0.22 11.30
N SER A 225 8.94 -0.23 12.61
CA SER A 225 7.71 0.40 13.10
C SER A 225 7.68 1.91 12.92
N VAL A 226 8.76 2.60 13.31
CA VAL A 226 8.84 4.06 13.20
C VAL A 226 8.70 4.51 11.73
N PRO A 227 9.46 3.95 10.76
CA PRO A 227 9.25 4.23 9.35
C PRO A 227 7.81 3.93 8.86
N LEU A 228 7.21 2.79 9.24
CA LEU A 228 5.84 2.45 8.84
C LEU A 228 4.81 3.46 9.35
N VAL A 229 4.95 3.92 10.60
CA VAL A 229 4.08 4.95 11.18
C VAL A 229 4.18 6.24 10.37
N LEU A 230 5.38 6.69 10.02
CA LEU A 230 5.56 7.91 9.23
C LEU A 230 4.98 7.79 7.82
N VAL A 231 5.20 6.65 7.16
CA VAL A 231 4.60 6.39 5.85
C VAL A 231 3.07 6.34 5.95
N ALA A 232 2.51 5.74 7.00
CA ALA A 232 1.06 5.70 7.22
C ALA A 232 0.44 7.10 7.38
N LEU A 233 1.20 8.07 7.94
CA LEU A 233 0.76 9.46 8.10
C LEU A 233 0.78 10.27 6.79
N SER A 234 1.38 9.77 5.71
CA SER A 234 1.57 10.50 4.45
C SER A 234 0.33 10.57 3.53
N GLY A 235 -0.81 10.02 3.93
CA GLY A 235 -2.12 10.26 3.27
C GLY A 235 -2.29 9.62 1.89
N GLN A 236 -1.75 8.41 1.66
CA GLN A 236 -1.58 7.80 0.33
C GLN A 236 -2.81 7.12 -0.31
N PHE A 237 -4.03 7.33 0.19
CA PHE A 237 -5.23 6.60 -0.28
C PHE A 237 -6.36 7.48 -0.85
N ILE A 238 -5.99 8.64 -1.39
CA ILE A 238 -6.93 9.68 -1.86
C ILE A 238 -7.80 9.18 -3.03
N THR A 239 -7.24 8.42 -3.98
CA THR A 239 -7.97 7.97 -5.18
C THR A 239 -9.09 6.98 -4.87
N GLY A 240 -8.85 6.00 -3.99
CA GLY A 240 -9.89 5.04 -3.58
C GLY A 240 -11.03 5.72 -2.82
N ILE A 241 -10.69 6.68 -1.96
CA ILE A 241 -11.67 7.52 -1.26
C ILE A 241 -12.45 8.38 -2.26
N ALA A 242 -11.80 8.96 -3.28
CA ALA A 242 -12.44 9.78 -4.30
C ALA A 242 -13.43 8.98 -5.16
N ILE A 243 -13.12 7.73 -5.50
CA ILE A 243 -14.02 6.84 -6.25
C ILE A 243 -15.30 6.58 -5.46
N CYS A 244 -15.17 6.30 -4.16
CA CYS A 244 -16.33 6.01 -3.31
C CYS A 244 -17.10 7.27 -2.88
N THR A 245 -16.46 8.44 -2.87
CA THR A 245 -17.06 9.71 -2.45
C THR A 245 -17.53 10.57 -3.62
N GLY A 246 -17.20 10.24 -4.87
CA GLY A 246 -17.60 10.97 -6.07
C GLY A 246 -19.10 10.89 -6.40
N SER A 247 -19.58 11.83 -7.21
CA SER A 247 -20.96 11.84 -7.73
C SER A 247 -21.29 10.58 -8.53
N ASP A 248 -20.30 10.02 -9.22
CA ASP A 248 -20.43 8.82 -10.05
C ASP A 248 -20.70 7.54 -9.22
N ALA A 249 -20.32 7.54 -7.93
CA ALA A 249 -20.64 6.43 -7.04
C ALA A 249 -22.13 6.42 -6.70
N HIS A 250 -22.67 7.58 -6.31
CA HIS A 250 -24.09 7.76 -6.08
C HIS A 250 -24.45 9.26 -6.05
N PRO A 251 -25.57 9.69 -6.65
CA PRO A 251 -26.02 11.08 -6.59
C PRO A 251 -26.22 11.58 -5.16
N ASN A 252 -26.92 10.80 -4.33
CA ASN A 252 -27.08 11.07 -2.90
C ASN A 252 -25.83 10.65 -2.09
N PRO A 253 -25.11 11.57 -1.42
CA PRO A 253 -23.93 11.26 -0.60
C PRO A 253 -24.19 10.29 0.55
N THR A 254 -25.39 10.31 1.14
CA THR A 254 -25.72 9.46 2.31
C THR A 254 -25.93 8.00 1.94
N LYS A 255 -25.93 7.65 0.65
CA LYS A 255 -26.01 6.27 0.15
C LYS A 255 -24.68 5.72 -0.36
N ARG A 256 -23.64 6.56 -0.45
CA ARG A 256 -22.31 6.16 -0.96
C ARG A 256 -21.63 5.09 -0.08
N TYR A 257 -22.02 4.97 1.19
CA TYR A 257 -21.52 3.93 2.11
C TYR A 257 -21.82 2.50 1.64
N PHE A 258 -22.79 2.31 0.73
CA PHE A 258 -23.07 1.01 0.13
C PHE A 258 -21.87 0.45 -0.65
N GLY A 259 -21.03 1.31 -1.24
CA GLY A 259 -19.82 0.88 -1.95
C GLY A 259 -18.82 0.16 -1.04
N PRO A 260 -18.30 0.81 0.03
CA PRO A 260 -17.43 0.13 0.99
C PRO A 260 -18.08 -1.07 1.70
N PHE A 261 -19.40 -1.08 1.87
CA PHE A 261 -20.12 -2.27 2.34
C PHE A 261 -20.02 -3.44 1.36
N VAL A 262 -20.13 -3.20 0.05
CA VAL A 262 -19.88 -4.24 -0.97
C VAL A 262 -18.39 -4.62 -1.01
N ALA A 263 -17.49 -3.66 -0.83
CA ALA A 263 -16.05 -3.91 -0.74
C ALA A 263 -15.68 -4.86 0.41
N MET A 264 -16.46 -4.88 1.52
CA MET A 264 -16.30 -5.89 2.58
C MET A 264 -16.38 -7.31 2.05
N PHE A 265 -17.41 -7.63 1.26
CA PHE A 265 -17.57 -8.96 0.67
C PHE A 265 -16.48 -9.26 -0.35
N TRP A 266 -16.10 -8.25 -1.15
CA TRP A 266 -15.02 -8.40 -2.12
C TRP A 266 -13.67 -8.72 -1.46
N TYR A 267 -13.31 -7.99 -0.40
CA TYR A 267 -12.12 -8.28 0.39
C TYR A 267 -12.22 -9.64 1.11
N ALA A 268 -13.41 -10.01 1.62
CA ALA A 268 -13.61 -11.33 2.21
C ALA A 268 -13.33 -12.46 1.20
N MET A 269 -13.73 -12.30 -0.07
CA MET A 269 -13.40 -13.27 -1.12
C MET A 269 -11.88 -13.37 -1.35
N PHE A 270 -11.16 -12.26 -1.46
CA PHE A 270 -9.69 -12.30 -1.57
C PHE A 270 -9.02 -12.98 -0.39
N GLY A 271 -9.54 -12.79 0.82
CA GLY A 271 -9.04 -13.47 2.01
C GLY A 271 -9.28 -14.98 1.94
N LEU A 272 -10.53 -15.39 1.70
CA LEU A 272 -10.93 -16.80 1.65
C LEU A 272 -10.21 -17.58 0.54
N PHE A 273 -9.85 -16.92 -0.56
CA PHE A 273 -9.15 -17.52 -1.70
C PHE A 273 -7.71 -17.00 -1.85
N SER A 274 -7.04 -16.63 -0.74
CA SER A 274 -5.66 -16.13 -0.80
C SER A 274 -4.66 -17.16 -1.31
N ALA A 275 -4.87 -18.47 -1.10
CA ALA A 275 -4.10 -19.56 -1.69
C ALA A 275 -4.20 -19.60 -3.22
N ALA A 276 -5.41 -19.46 -3.76
CA ALA A 276 -5.62 -19.32 -5.21
C ALA A 276 -4.93 -18.06 -5.74
N LEU A 277 -5.00 -16.94 -5.00
CA LEU A 277 -4.33 -15.71 -5.38
C LEU A 277 -2.80 -15.87 -5.41
N VAL A 278 -2.22 -16.57 -4.43
CA VAL A 278 -0.79 -16.89 -4.37
C VAL A 278 -0.34 -17.73 -5.54
N SER A 279 -1.05 -18.84 -5.81
CA SER A 279 -0.71 -19.72 -6.94
C SER A 279 -0.88 -19.04 -8.30
N VAL A 280 -1.90 -18.18 -8.47
CA VAL A 280 -2.05 -17.38 -9.70
C VAL A 280 -0.89 -16.39 -9.89
N ILE A 281 -0.47 -15.70 -8.84
CA ILE A 281 0.63 -14.73 -8.96
C ILE A 281 1.96 -15.43 -9.26
N GLN A 282 2.20 -16.59 -8.64
CA GLN A 282 3.39 -17.42 -8.89
C GLN A 282 3.43 -18.01 -10.30
N ALA A 283 2.30 -18.10 -11.01
CA ALA A 283 2.26 -18.51 -12.41
C ALA A 283 2.86 -17.44 -13.36
N PHE A 284 3.00 -16.19 -12.91
CA PHE A 284 3.60 -15.14 -13.72
C PHE A 284 5.12 -15.06 -13.54
N PRO A 285 5.88 -14.70 -14.60
CA PRO A 285 7.32 -14.48 -14.49
C PRO A 285 7.65 -13.34 -13.51
N ALA A 286 8.76 -13.47 -12.78
CA ALA A 286 9.24 -12.44 -11.85
C ALA A 286 9.42 -11.06 -12.52
N ALA A 287 9.76 -11.04 -13.82
CA ALA A 287 9.83 -9.81 -14.60
C ALA A 287 8.49 -9.09 -14.67
N PHE A 288 7.39 -9.81 -14.92
CA PHE A 288 6.03 -9.24 -14.94
C PHE A 288 5.64 -8.66 -13.59
N ILE A 289 5.87 -9.40 -12.50
CA ILE A 289 5.57 -8.98 -11.12
C ILE A 289 6.30 -7.66 -10.80
N ALA A 290 7.59 -7.59 -11.09
CA ALA A 290 8.39 -6.37 -10.88
C ALA A 290 7.88 -5.19 -11.73
N MET A 291 7.52 -5.42 -12.99
CA MET A 291 6.99 -4.39 -13.89
C MET A 291 5.64 -3.84 -13.40
N VAL A 292 4.71 -4.71 -12.98
CA VAL A 292 3.42 -4.29 -12.42
C VAL A 292 3.63 -3.43 -11.17
N ALA A 293 4.50 -3.86 -10.25
CA ALA A 293 4.79 -3.10 -9.04
C ALA A 293 5.41 -1.73 -9.35
N GLY A 294 6.41 -1.66 -10.23
CA GLY A 294 7.02 -0.39 -10.61
C GLY A 294 6.01 0.56 -11.26
N ILE A 295 5.22 0.08 -12.23
CA ILE A 295 4.19 0.88 -12.91
C ILE A 295 3.14 1.40 -11.91
N ALA A 296 2.67 0.54 -10.99
CA ALA A 296 1.69 0.92 -9.99
C ALA A 296 2.19 2.01 -9.03
N LEU A 297 3.50 2.09 -8.80
CA LEU A 297 4.14 3.03 -7.88
C LEU A 297 4.65 4.32 -8.54
N LEU A 298 4.68 4.42 -9.87
CA LEU A 298 5.17 5.61 -10.59
C LEU A 298 4.45 6.89 -10.16
N GLY A 299 3.12 6.86 -10.04
CA GLY A 299 2.34 8.03 -9.61
C GLY A 299 2.58 8.41 -8.14
N ALA A 300 2.81 7.42 -7.27
CA ALA A 300 3.16 7.66 -5.88
C ALA A 300 4.57 8.25 -5.76
N LEU A 301 5.53 7.76 -6.55
CA LEU A 301 6.88 8.32 -6.63
C LEU A 301 6.86 9.78 -7.11
N GLU A 302 6.13 10.06 -8.19
CA GLU A 302 5.95 11.40 -8.74
C GLU A 302 5.42 12.38 -7.67
N GLY A 303 4.32 12.04 -7.02
CA GLY A 303 3.72 12.87 -5.96
C GLY A 303 4.65 13.05 -4.76
N SER A 304 5.41 12.02 -4.40
CA SER A 304 6.35 12.05 -3.27
C SER A 304 7.57 12.92 -3.57
N LEU A 305 8.13 12.84 -4.78
CA LEU A 305 9.22 13.72 -5.22
C LEU A 305 8.76 15.18 -5.30
N ALA A 306 7.57 15.42 -5.85
CA ALA A 306 6.99 16.76 -5.92
C ALA A 306 6.78 17.36 -4.52
N ALA A 307 6.24 16.58 -3.59
CA ALA A 307 6.05 17.01 -2.20
C ALA A 307 7.38 17.20 -1.46
N ALA A 308 8.36 16.31 -1.66
CA ALA A 308 9.68 16.39 -1.04
C ALA A 308 10.45 17.66 -1.43
N LEU A 309 10.31 18.09 -2.69
CA LEU A 309 11.04 19.25 -3.23
C LEU A 309 10.20 20.54 -3.22
N SER A 310 8.99 20.50 -2.66
CA SER A 310 8.04 21.62 -2.67
C SER A 310 8.54 22.84 -1.90
N GLN A 311 9.17 22.63 -0.74
CA GLN A 311 9.64 23.72 0.11
C GLN A 311 11.12 24.02 -0.11
N ALA A 312 11.41 25.18 -0.74
CA ALA A 312 12.78 25.57 -1.09
C ALA A 312 13.78 25.52 0.08
N LYS A 313 13.34 25.90 1.29
CA LYS A 313 14.17 25.90 2.51
C LYS A 313 14.48 24.49 3.05
N GLU A 314 13.73 23.48 2.64
CA GLU A 314 13.84 22.10 3.15
C GLU A 314 14.45 21.15 2.12
N ARG A 315 14.70 21.61 0.88
CA ARG A 315 15.10 20.77 -0.26
C ARG A 315 16.36 19.96 -0.03
N GLU A 316 17.37 20.55 0.61
CA GLU A 316 18.62 19.84 0.88
C GLU A 316 18.41 18.74 1.93
N ALA A 317 17.68 19.02 3.02
CA ALA A 317 17.32 17.99 3.99
C ALA A 317 16.50 16.85 3.34
N ALA A 318 15.51 17.22 2.52
CA ALA A 318 14.69 16.27 1.78
C ALA A 318 15.52 15.46 0.77
N LEU A 319 16.44 16.08 0.03
CA LEU A 319 17.32 15.38 -0.92
C LEU A 319 18.22 14.38 -0.22
N CYS A 320 18.84 14.76 0.92
CA CYS A 320 19.64 13.84 1.72
C CYS A 320 18.79 12.68 2.26
N THR A 321 17.58 12.95 2.79
CA THR A 321 16.65 11.90 3.20
C THR A 321 16.32 10.96 2.03
N PHE A 322 16.00 11.49 0.86
CA PHE A 322 15.72 10.70 -0.34
C PHE A 322 16.89 9.79 -0.72
N LEU A 323 18.10 10.35 -0.83
CA LEU A 323 19.30 9.60 -1.23
C LEU A 323 19.70 8.53 -0.20
N ILE A 324 19.65 8.86 1.09
CA ILE A 324 19.93 7.88 2.15
C ILE A 324 18.87 6.78 2.11
N THR A 325 17.59 7.11 1.95
CA THR A 325 16.54 6.09 1.91
C THR A 325 16.63 5.20 0.68
N ALA A 326 16.95 5.78 -0.49
CA ALA A 326 17.15 5.03 -1.73
C ALA A 326 18.39 4.13 -1.69
N SER A 327 19.34 4.42 -0.79
CA SER A 327 20.52 3.59 -0.61
C SER A 327 20.19 2.30 0.15
N ASP A 328 20.94 1.25 -0.13
CA ASP A 328 20.91 -0.02 0.63
C ASP A 328 21.73 0.05 1.93
N LEU A 329 21.89 1.25 2.51
CA LEU A 329 22.69 1.47 3.71
C LEU A 329 22.09 0.78 4.93
N SER A 330 22.89 -0.04 5.61
CA SER A 330 22.56 -0.63 6.91
C SER A 330 23.72 -0.35 7.88
N LEU A 331 23.44 0.38 8.96
CA LEU A 331 24.44 0.82 9.92
C LEU A 331 23.94 0.52 11.34
N LEU A 332 24.77 -0.13 12.15
CA LEU A 332 24.44 -0.59 13.52
C LEU A 332 23.21 -1.53 13.58
N GLY A 333 22.94 -2.28 12.50
CA GLY A 333 21.77 -3.14 12.39
C GLY A 333 20.45 -2.39 12.22
N LEU A 334 20.50 -1.10 11.88
CA LEU A 334 19.34 -0.26 11.59
C LEU A 334 19.29 0.10 10.11
N SER A 335 18.07 0.21 9.59
CA SER A 335 17.81 0.41 8.16
C SER A 335 18.15 1.82 7.65
N SER A 336 18.31 1.95 6.34
CA SER A 336 18.50 3.22 5.66
C SER A 336 17.35 4.19 5.93
N ALA A 337 16.11 3.69 6.00
CA ALA A 337 14.92 4.48 6.35
C ALA A 337 15.03 5.13 7.74
N PHE A 338 15.54 4.42 8.75
CA PHE A 338 15.79 4.99 10.07
C PHE A 338 16.84 6.10 10.00
N TRP A 339 17.99 5.84 9.38
CA TRP A 339 19.07 6.82 9.28
C TRP A 339 18.70 8.04 8.44
N ALA A 340 17.90 7.86 7.39
CA ALA A 340 17.39 8.95 6.57
C ALA A 340 16.54 9.94 7.37
N LEU A 341 15.77 9.45 8.34
CA LEU A 341 14.97 10.28 9.24
C LEU A 341 15.83 11.02 10.27
N ILE A 342 16.82 10.34 10.85
CA ILE A 342 17.73 10.95 11.83
C ILE A 342 18.60 12.02 11.17
N ILE A 343 19.30 11.66 10.10
CA ILE A 343 20.23 12.55 9.40
C ILE A 343 19.46 13.68 8.72
N GLY A 344 18.39 13.35 8.00
CA GLY A 344 17.53 14.36 7.39
C GLY A 344 16.94 15.33 8.42
N GLY A 345 16.42 14.79 9.52
CA GLY A 345 15.87 15.60 10.61
C GLY A 345 16.91 16.51 11.25
N ALA A 346 18.16 16.04 11.39
CA ALA A 346 19.28 16.85 11.88
C ALA A 346 19.63 17.99 10.90
N ILE A 347 19.71 17.71 9.60
CA ILE A 347 19.96 18.71 8.56
C ILE A 347 18.84 19.76 8.56
N PHE A 348 17.59 19.30 8.60
CA PHE A 348 16.42 20.17 8.67
C PHE A 348 16.46 21.08 9.91
N ALA A 349 16.74 20.52 11.09
CA ALA A 349 16.83 21.29 12.33
C ALA A 349 17.98 22.32 12.30
N LEU A 350 19.12 21.97 11.70
CA LEU A 350 20.25 22.87 11.53
C LEU A 350 19.89 24.03 10.60
N GLN A 351 19.31 23.74 9.44
CA GLN A 351 18.87 24.75 8.48
C GLN A 351 17.84 25.72 9.08
N GLN A 352 16.89 25.21 9.87
CA GLN A 352 15.93 26.06 10.57
C GLN A 352 16.58 26.97 11.61
N ARG A 353 17.69 26.54 12.24
CA ARG A 353 18.43 27.37 13.20
C ARG A 353 19.27 28.44 12.50
N LEU A 354 19.88 28.11 11.37
CA LEU A 354 20.71 29.06 10.60
C LEU A 354 19.89 30.11 9.84
N ALA A 355 18.62 29.81 9.55
CA ALA A 355 17.70 30.74 8.89
C ALA A 355 16.98 31.72 9.84
N LYS A 356 17.24 31.64 11.16
CA LYS A 356 16.75 32.57 12.18
C LYS A 356 17.79 33.63 12.47
#